data_AF-A0A7V6SXH4-F1
#
_entry.id   AF-A0A7V6SXH4-F1
#
_cell.length_a   1.000
_cell.length_b   1.000
_cell.length_c   1.000
_cell.angle_alpha   90.00
_cell.angle_beta   90.00
_cell.angle_gamma   90.00
#
_symmetry.space_group_name_H-M   'P 1'
#
loop_
_entity.id
_entity.type
_entity.pdbx_description
1 polymer ?
#
loop_
_entity_poly.entity_id
_entity_poly.type
_entity_poly.pdbx_seq_one_letter_code
_entity_poly.pdbx_strand_id
1 'polypeptide(L)'
;MKISEFKKDVKKITNYYKKLISYTKNGRSVGSMNEWIIDNYYVISEQEKNIKDEYRFLETKYIKGKRKKLLYSLVYNSLKTNDFQIDITGVFEKLNKYQSETKDYFSFFEINFIYLFIKISLISELRVLCEKFDNRLVQKEQVEKSFNLINRSIKENNDIEIEDYIEISNDIIESPYYIEQIHYKLKKLGDYSEDSFVKLNELLQKRGTSFKELIEQSHNDMANDNFIIINIFNSLKKIVKYEIEYLYKNISFTEQLLVKEKAGIYDEMYDVNKMEYRVQITKNARALKMSEYDYTSSVITLADENNKHVGWYLFKSPNYKRRA
;
A
#
# COMPACT_ATOMS: atom_id res chain seq x y z
N MET A 1 -12.23 -2.19 0.58
CA MET A 1 -11.46 -3.42 0.49
C MET A 1 -11.95 -4.44 1.53
N LYS A 2 -12.12 -5.72 1.16
CA LYS A 2 -12.47 -6.81 2.10
C LYS A 2 -11.18 -7.46 2.61
N ILE A 3 -11.18 -8.02 3.84
CA ILE A 3 -10.04 -8.81 4.36
C ILE A 3 -9.67 -9.99 3.45
N SER A 4 -10.64 -10.49 2.66
CA SER A 4 -10.40 -11.51 1.65
C SER A 4 -9.51 -11.02 0.51
N GLU A 5 -9.59 -9.74 0.13
CA GLU A 5 -8.72 -9.13 -0.89
C GLU A 5 -7.30 -9.02 -0.35
N PHE A 6 -7.13 -8.55 0.89
CA PHE A 6 -5.84 -8.56 1.58
C PHE A 6 -5.17 -9.94 1.60
N LYS A 7 -5.91 -10.99 1.96
CA LYS A 7 -5.38 -12.37 1.94
C LYS A 7 -4.95 -12.82 0.53
N LYS A 8 -5.67 -12.40 -0.51
CA LYS A 8 -5.28 -12.67 -1.90
C LYS A 8 -4.00 -11.93 -2.26
N ASP A 9 -3.85 -10.68 -1.82
CA ASP A 9 -2.65 -9.88 -2.07
C ASP A 9 -1.42 -10.52 -1.44
N VAL A 10 -1.50 -10.88 -0.15
CA VAL A 10 -0.41 -11.59 0.53
C VAL A 10 -0.08 -12.90 -0.18
N LYS A 11 -1.09 -13.70 -0.56
CA LYS A 11 -0.86 -14.96 -1.28
C LYS A 11 -0.07 -14.76 -2.59
N LYS A 12 -0.37 -13.70 -3.35
CA LYS A 12 0.36 -13.38 -4.59
C LYS A 12 1.81 -13.01 -4.30
N ILE A 13 2.05 -12.16 -3.29
CA ILE A 13 3.41 -11.80 -2.85
C ILE A 13 4.18 -13.05 -2.38
N THR A 14 3.54 -13.93 -1.59
CA THR A 14 4.13 -15.19 -1.13
C THR A 14 4.49 -16.12 -2.29
N ASN A 15 3.63 -16.22 -3.30
CA ASN A 15 3.90 -17.04 -4.47
C ASN A 15 5.11 -16.52 -5.24
N TYR A 16 5.21 -15.20 -5.41
CA TYR A 16 6.35 -14.56 -6.04
C TYR A 16 7.65 -14.83 -5.24
N TYR A 17 7.63 -14.62 -3.93
CA TYR A 17 8.75 -14.95 -3.05
C TYR A 17 9.19 -16.43 -3.19
N LYS A 18 8.25 -17.38 -3.17
CA LYS A 18 8.56 -18.81 -3.34
C LYS A 18 9.20 -19.11 -4.69
N LYS A 19 8.78 -18.43 -5.76
CA LYS A 19 9.40 -18.52 -7.09
C LYS A 19 10.84 -18.00 -7.07
N LEU A 20 11.11 -16.87 -6.41
CA LEU A 20 12.48 -16.36 -6.26
C LEU A 20 13.38 -17.33 -5.48
N ILE A 21 12.87 -17.94 -4.40
CA ILE A 21 13.58 -18.97 -3.65
C ILE A 21 13.88 -20.21 -4.49
N SER A 22 12.96 -20.65 -5.35
CA SER A 22 13.23 -21.80 -6.22
C SER A 22 14.29 -21.47 -7.28
N TYR A 23 14.31 -20.24 -7.79
CA TYR A 23 15.29 -19.80 -8.79
C TYR A 23 16.69 -19.76 -8.20
N THR A 24 16.84 -19.15 -7.03
CA THR A 24 18.13 -19.08 -6.32
C THR A 24 18.65 -20.46 -5.92
N LYS A 25 17.79 -21.37 -5.45
CA LYS A 25 18.16 -22.78 -5.17
C LYS A 25 18.67 -23.54 -6.40
N ASN A 26 18.18 -23.19 -7.58
CA ASN A 26 18.61 -23.76 -8.85
C ASN A 26 19.83 -23.03 -9.47
N GLY A 27 20.52 -22.19 -8.69
CA GLY A 27 21.71 -21.45 -9.15
C GLY A 27 21.41 -20.31 -10.13
N ARG A 28 20.14 -19.91 -10.29
CA ARG A 28 19.77 -18.79 -11.17
C ARG A 28 19.91 -17.47 -10.43
N SER A 29 20.57 -16.50 -11.06
CA SER A 29 20.59 -15.11 -10.58
C SER A 29 19.22 -14.45 -10.81
N VAL A 30 18.61 -13.96 -9.73
CA VAL A 30 17.33 -13.24 -9.77
C VAL A 30 17.52 -11.72 -9.79
N GLY A 31 18.75 -11.22 -9.64
CA GLY A 31 19.08 -9.80 -9.56
C GLY A 31 18.95 -9.24 -8.13
N SER A 32 19.70 -8.17 -7.86
CA SER A 32 19.89 -7.60 -6.52
C SER A 32 18.58 -7.21 -5.83
N MET A 33 17.64 -6.61 -6.56
CA MET A 33 16.36 -6.20 -5.97
C MET A 33 15.52 -7.41 -5.53
N ASN A 34 15.56 -8.51 -6.29
CA ASN A 34 14.82 -9.72 -5.95
C ASN A 34 15.45 -10.46 -4.76
N GLU A 35 16.78 -10.45 -4.67
CA GLU A 35 17.49 -10.90 -3.46
C GLU A 35 17.11 -10.05 -2.25
N TRP A 36 17.07 -8.73 -2.40
CA TRP A 36 16.64 -7.83 -1.33
C TRP A 36 15.18 -8.09 -0.88
N ILE A 37 14.27 -8.41 -1.81
CA ILE A 37 12.89 -8.80 -1.49
C ILE A 37 12.87 -10.12 -0.70
N ILE A 38 13.70 -11.10 -1.08
CA ILE A 38 13.85 -12.36 -0.34
C ILE A 38 14.27 -12.05 1.11
N ASP A 39 15.30 -11.24 1.29
CA ASP A 39 15.86 -10.92 2.61
C ASP A 39 14.87 -10.16 3.50
N ASN A 40 13.96 -9.38 2.91
CA ASN A 40 12.99 -8.57 3.64
C ASN A 40 11.60 -9.22 3.75
N TYR A 41 11.37 -10.41 3.17
CA TYR A 41 10.06 -11.05 3.14
C TYR A 41 9.45 -11.32 4.54
N TYR A 42 10.28 -11.44 5.58
CA TYR A 42 9.81 -11.59 6.97
C TYR A 42 8.85 -10.46 7.38
N VAL A 43 9.04 -9.24 6.88
CA VAL A 43 8.18 -8.08 7.15
C VAL A 43 6.75 -8.39 6.72
N ILE A 44 6.57 -9.01 5.55
CA ILE A 44 5.23 -9.33 5.03
C ILE A 44 4.56 -10.41 5.88
N SER A 45 5.33 -11.40 6.33
CA SER A 45 4.83 -12.47 7.19
C SER A 45 4.39 -11.93 8.56
N GLU A 46 5.15 -11.00 9.13
CA GLU A 46 4.80 -10.33 10.38
C GLU A 46 3.56 -9.44 10.24
N GLN A 47 3.50 -8.62 9.18
CA GLN A 47 2.34 -7.77 8.92
C GLN A 47 1.08 -8.58 8.63
N GLU A 48 1.19 -9.74 7.96
CA GLU A 48 0.05 -10.63 7.75
C GLU A 48 -0.57 -11.09 9.08
N LYS A 49 0.26 -11.44 10.05
CA LYS A 49 -0.21 -11.83 11.39
C LYS A 49 -0.87 -10.65 12.10
N ASN A 50 -0.19 -9.51 12.17
CA ASN A 50 -0.67 -8.32 12.87
C ASN A 50 -2.00 -7.81 12.29
N ILE A 51 -2.12 -7.71 10.96
CA ILE A 51 -3.35 -7.27 10.29
C ILE A 51 -4.51 -8.23 10.52
N LYS A 52 -4.26 -9.56 10.55
CA LYS A 52 -5.31 -10.55 10.85
C LYS A 52 -5.83 -10.40 12.27
N ASP A 53 -4.92 -10.21 13.23
CA ASP A 53 -5.27 -10.03 14.64
C ASP A 53 -6.03 -8.72 14.84
N GLU A 54 -5.48 -7.59 14.35
CA GLU A 54 -6.15 -6.28 14.38
C GLU A 54 -7.55 -6.34 13.76
N TYR A 55 -7.69 -6.93 12.58
CA TYR A 55 -8.99 -7.06 11.92
C TYR A 55 -10.00 -7.89 12.72
N ARG A 56 -9.55 -8.90 13.46
CA ARG A 56 -10.41 -9.74 14.32
C ARG A 56 -11.02 -8.94 15.47
N PHE A 57 -10.28 -7.98 16.01
CA PHE A 57 -10.74 -7.11 17.09
C PHE A 57 -11.55 -5.90 16.60
N LEU A 58 -11.57 -5.62 15.29
CA LEU A 58 -12.40 -4.56 14.74
C LEU A 58 -13.89 -4.92 14.77
N GLU A 59 -14.70 -4.00 15.27
CA GLU A 59 -16.16 -4.12 15.18
C GLU A 59 -16.67 -3.77 13.76
N THR A 60 -16.42 -4.67 12.82
CA THR A 60 -16.65 -4.45 11.38
C THR A 60 -18.11 -4.17 11.00
N LYS A 61 -19.07 -4.53 11.85
CA LYS A 61 -20.51 -4.38 11.65
C LYS A 61 -20.98 -2.91 11.63
N TYR A 62 -20.19 -2.00 12.19
CA TYR A 62 -20.60 -0.61 12.34
C TYR A 62 -20.26 0.30 11.16
N ILE A 63 -19.48 -0.19 10.19
CA ILE A 63 -19.11 0.59 9.01
C ILE A 63 -19.55 -0.13 7.74
N LYS A 64 -20.42 0.53 6.97
CA LYS A 64 -20.95 0.03 5.71
C LYS A 64 -19.87 -0.03 4.62
N GLY A 65 -20.09 -0.88 3.61
CA GLY A 65 -19.13 -1.12 2.53
C GLY A 65 -18.73 0.13 1.74
N LYS A 66 -19.67 1.03 1.43
CA LYS A 66 -19.39 2.31 0.74
C LYS A 66 -18.42 3.18 1.55
N ARG A 67 -18.64 3.26 2.86
CA ARG A 67 -17.79 4.04 3.77
C ARG A 67 -16.38 3.44 3.89
N LYS A 68 -16.27 2.10 4.01
CA LYS A 68 -14.96 1.42 3.98
C LYS A 68 -14.18 1.69 2.68
N LYS A 69 -14.86 1.74 1.53
CA LYS A 69 -14.22 2.06 0.24
C LYS A 69 -13.70 3.50 0.21
N LEU A 70 -14.48 4.45 0.70
CA LEU A 70 -14.07 5.86 0.81
C LEU A 70 -12.82 6.01 1.69
N LEU A 71 -12.85 5.49 2.92
CA LEU A 71 -11.71 5.56 3.83
C LEU A 71 -10.45 4.92 3.23
N TYR A 72 -10.60 3.75 2.61
CA TYR A 72 -9.50 3.11 1.90
C TYR A 72 -8.95 4.01 0.77
N SER A 73 -9.80 4.62 -0.04
CA SER A 73 -9.34 5.51 -1.12
C SER A 73 -8.63 6.76 -0.61
N LEU A 74 -9.10 7.35 0.50
CA LEU A 74 -8.44 8.50 1.11
C LEU A 74 -7.04 8.13 1.60
N VAL A 75 -6.91 7.00 2.28
CA VAL A 75 -5.61 6.49 2.74
C VAL A 75 -4.69 6.14 1.57
N TYR A 76 -5.17 5.37 0.61
CA TYR A 76 -4.37 4.94 -0.54
C TYR A 76 -3.88 6.15 -1.35
N ASN A 77 -4.73 7.14 -1.63
CA ASN A 77 -4.32 8.35 -2.36
C ASN A 77 -3.32 9.18 -1.55
N SER A 78 -3.46 9.24 -0.22
CA SER A 78 -2.52 9.94 0.66
C SER A 78 -1.13 9.32 0.63
N LEU A 79 -1.04 7.99 0.54
CA LEU A 79 0.22 7.24 0.42
C LEU A 79 0.80 7.33 -0.99
N LYS A 80 -0.05 7.17 -2.03
CA LYS A 80 0.37 7.20 -3.43
C LYS A 80 1.02 8.53 -3.83
N THR A 81 0.53 9.64 -3.29
CA THR A 81 1.08 10.98 -3.55
C THR A 81 2.46 11.21 -2.92
N ASN A 82 2.98 10.26 -2.13
CA ASN A 82 4.32 10.28 -1.54
C ASN A 82 5.07 8.97 -1.80
N ASP A 83 4.85 8.34 -2.96
CA ASP A 83 5.49 7.09 -3.39
C ASP A 83 5.50 5.99 -2.34
N PHE A 84 4.40 5.92 -1.58
CA PHE A 84 4.18 4.98 -0.48
C PHE A 84 5.23 5.04 0.65
N GLN A 85 6.01 6.10 0.70
CA GLN A 85 6.83 6.45 1.85
C GLN A 85 5.93 7.03 2.94
N ILE A 86 5.88 6.38 4.11
CA ILE A 86 5.08 6.85 5.24
C ILE A 86 5.76 8.06 5.87
N ASP A 87 5.18 9.22 5.59
CA ASP A 87 5.12 10.33 6.52
C ASP A 87 3.73 10.34 7.17
N ILE A 88 3.66 9.90 8.43
CA ILE A 88 2.38 9.76 9.13
C ILE A 88 1.71 11.13 9.32
N THR A 89 2.49 12.19 9.50
CA THR A 89 1.99 13.54 9.70
C THR A 89 1.35 14.05 8.43
N GLY A 90 2.02 13.92 7.27
CA GLY A 90 1.44 14.26 5.98
C GLY A 90 0.19 13.44 5.62
N VAL A 91 0.10 12.17 6.06
CA VAL A 91 -1.15 11.40 5.93
C VAL A 91 -2.27 12.02 6.78
N PHE A 92 -1.98 12.39 8.03
CA PHE A 92 -2.96 12.98 8.93
C PHE A 92 -3.42 14.36 8.44
N GLU A 93 -2.53 15.19 7.93
CA GLU A 93 -2.87 16.48 7.34
C GLU A 93 -3.87 16.35 6.19
N LYS A 94 -3.65 15.40 5.27
CA LYS A 94 -4.57 15.13 4.15
C LYS A 94 -5.94 14.64 4.63
N LEU A 95 -5.95 13.75 5.62
CA LEU A 95 -7.19 13.24 6.22
C LEU A 95 -7.95 14.33 7.00
N ASN A 96 -7.25 15.16 7.76
CA ASN A 96 -7.85 16.27 8.51
C ASN A 96 -8.39 17.35 7.59
N LYS A 97 -7.66 17.67 6.51
CA LYS A 97 -8.14 18.57 5.46
C LYS A 97 -9.47 18.08 4.89
N TYR A 98 -9.53 16.81 4.49
CA TYR A 98 -10.78 16.19 4.01
C TYR A 98 -11.94 16.34 5.02
N GLN A 99 -11.73 15.96 6.29
CA GLN A 99 -12.75 16.07 7.34
C GLN A 99 -13.22 17.53 7.53
N SER A 100 -12.29 18.48 7.52
CA SER A 100 -12.59 19.90 7.78
C SER A 100 -13.36 20.57 6.64
N GLU A 101 -13.04 20.24 5.39
CA GLU A 101 -13.64 20.79 4.17
C GLU A 101 -15.05 20.20 3.95
N THR A 102 -15.21 18.90 4.21
CA THR A 102 -16.47 18.19 3.96
C THR A 102 -17.41 18.13 5.17
N LYS A 103 -16.90 18.47 6.37
CA LYS A 103 -17.57 18.27 7.66
C LYS A 103 -17.94 16.80 7.93
N ASP A 104 -17.25 15.88 7.27
CA ASP A 104 -17.40 14.44 7.42
C ASP A 104 -16.39 13.91 8.45
N TYR A 105 -16.68 14.15 9.73
CA TYR A 105 -15.81 13.78 10.84
C TYR A 105 -15.77 12.27 11.07
N PHE A 106 -14.57 11.72 11.19
CA PHE A 106 -14.38 10.29 11.36
C PHE A 106 -14.75 9.85 12.78
N SER A 107 -15.51 8.77 12.85
CA SER A 107 -15.76 8.08 14.13
C SER A 107 -14.52 7.37 14.65
N PHE A 108 -14.47 7.08 15.96
CA PHE A 108 -13.41 6.28 16.57
C PHE A 108 -13.25 4.93 15.86
N PHE A 109 -14.36 4.28 15.46
CA PHE A 109 -14.30 3.06 14.67
C PHE A 109 -13.66 3.26 13.30
N GLU A 110 -13.94 4.35 12.62
CA GLU A 110 -13.35 4.65 11.31
C GLU A 110 -11.84 4.90 11.40
N ILE A 111 -11.38 5.52 12.48
CA ILE A 111 -9.94 5.74 12.75
C ILE A 111 -9.21 4.40 12.92
N ASN A 112 -9.81 3.41 13.59
CA ASN A 112 -9.26 2.06 13.64
C ASN A 112 -9.12 1.43 12.25
N PHE A 113 -10.10 1.65 11.37
CA PHE A 113 -10.01 1.19 9.98
C PHE A 113 -8.96 1.94 9.17
N ILE A 114 -8.77 3.24 9.41
CA ILE A 114 -7.71 4.03 8.77
C ILE A 114 -6.34 3.44 9.11
N TYR A 115 -6.07 3.14 10.38
CA TYR A 115 -4.82 2.49 10.80
C TYR A 115 -4.56 1.20 10.03
N LEU A 116 -5.58 0.34 9.96
CA LEU A 116 -5.50 -0.92 9.23
C LEU A 116 -5.32 -0.69 7.72
N PHE A 117 -6.04 0.29 7.14
CA PHE A 117 -5.98 0.59 5.72
C PHE A 117 -4.62 1.13 5.30
N ILE A 118 -3.85 1.80 6.16
CA ILE A 118 -2.48 2.21 5.85
C ILE A 118 -1.65 0.95 5.52
N LYS A 119 -1.66 -0.04 6.41
CA LYS A 119 -0.90 -1.30 6.23
C LYS A 119 -1.40 -2.09 5.02
N ILE A 120 -2.72 -2.18 4.86
CA ILE A 120 -3.34 -2.89 3.75
C ILE A 120 -3.02 -2.22 2.40
N SER A 121 -3.03 -0.89 2.31
CA SER A 121 -2.71 -0.15 1.09
C SER A 121 -1.26 -0.38 0.66
N LEU A 122 -0.31 -0.39 1.61
CA LEU A 122 1.09 -0.73 1.34
C LEU A 122 1.24 -2.15 0.78
N ILE A 123 0.55 -3.13 1.36
CA ILE A 123 0.60 -4.52 0.89
C ILE A 123 -0.09 -4.69 -0.47
N SER A 124 -1.19 -3.98 -0.70
CA SER A 124 -1.87 -3.97 -2.00
C SER A 124 -0.94 -3.44 -3.10
N GLU A 125 -0.18 -2.36 -2.83
CA GLU A 125 0.76 -1.82 -3.80
C GLU A 125 1.96 -2.75 -4.01
N LEU A 126 2.51 -3.32 -2.93
CA LEU A 126 3.58 -4.31 -3.05
C LEU A 126 3.17 -5.49 -3.93
N ARG A 127 1.93 -5.95 -3.83
CA ARG A 127 1.42 -7.02 -4.70
C ARG A 127 1.49 -6.61 -6.17
N VAL A 128 1.09 -5.39 -6.52
CA VAL A 128 1.15 -4.89 -7.90
C VAL A 128 2.60 -4.88 -8.39
N LEU A 129 3.53 -4.42 -7.56
CA LEU A 129 4.95 -4.42 -7.91
C LEU A 129 5.52 -5.84 -8.06
N CYS A 130 5.18 -6.77 -7.15
CA CYS A 130 5.57 -8.17 -7.31
C CYS A 130 5.04 -8.78 -8.61
N GLU A 131 3.82 -8.45 -9.04
CA GLU A 131 3.28 -8.89 -10.34
C GLU A 131 4.09 -8.32 -11.51
N LYS A 132 4.46 -7.02 -11.47
CA LYS A 132 5.34 -6.42 -12.48
C LYS A 132 6.69 -7.12 -12.55
N PHE A 133 7.31 -7.39 -11.40
CA PHE A 133 8.62 -8.04 -11.35
C PHE A 133 8.54 -9.50 -11.81
N ASP A 134 7.46 -10.19 -11.49
CA ASP A 134 7.21 -11.55 -12.00
C ASP A 134 7.10 -11.55 -13.52
N ASN A 135 6.37 -10.60 -14.09
CA ASN A 135 6.25 -10.42 -15.54
C ASN A 135 7.61 -10.15 -16.18
N ARG A 136 8.46 -9.30 -15.58
CA ARG A 136 9.84 -9.05 -16.04
C ARG A 136 10.69 -10.34 -16.04
N LEU A 137 10.58 -11.18 -14.99
CA LEU A 137 11.26 -12.48 -14.99
C LEU A 137 10.80 -13.38 -16.12
N VAL A 138 9.49 -13.45 -16.38
CA VAL A 138 8.93 -14.22 -17.50
C VAL A 138 9.42 -13.70 -18.85
N GLN A 139 9.43 -12.38 -19.05
CA GLN A 139 9.96 -11.73 -20.25
C GLN A 139 11.43 -12.07 -20.48
N LYS A 140 12.27 -11.98 -19.43
CA LYS A 140 13.67 -12.36 -19.51
C LYS A 140 13.85 -13.82 -19.94
N GLU A 141 13.04 -14.73 -19.40
CA GLU A 141 13.07 -16.15 -19.78
C GLU A 141 12.60 -16.39 -21.22
N GLN A 142 11.61 -15.64 -21.69
CA GLN A 142 11.14 -15.70 -23.08
C GLN A 142 12.23 -15.26 -24.05
N VAL A 143 12.86 -14.10 -23.80
CA VAL A 143 13.99 -13.62 -24.60
C VAL A 143 15.13 -14.64 -24.60
N GLU A 144 15.47 -15.20 -23.44
CA GLU A 144 16.52 -16.22 -23.35
C GLU A 144 16.21 -17.47 -24.18
N LYS A 145 14.96 -17.93 -24.20
CA LYS A 145 14.54 -19.05 -25.05
C LYS A 145 14.66 -18.71 -26.53
N SER A 146 14.17 -17.55 -26.97
CA SER A 146 14.28 -17.11 -28.37
C SER A 146 15.74 -17.02 -28.82
N PHE A 147 16.61 -16.44 -27.99
CA PHE A 147 18.03 -16.33 -28.32
C PHE A 147 18.78 -17.66 -28.29
N ASN A 148 18.34 -18.64 -27.51
CA ASN A 148 18.89 -20.00 -27.59
C ASN A 148 18.54 -20.69 -28.91
N LEU A 149 17.36 -20.43 -29.47
CA LEU A 149 16.96 -20.91 -30.81
C LEU A 149 17.77 -20.20 -31.89
N ILE A 150 17.86 -18.86 -31.84
CA ILE A 150 18.70 -18.06 -32.75
C ILE A 150 20.13 -18.58 -32.74
N ASN A 151 20.78 -18.68 -31.57
CA ASN A 151 22.16 -19.18 -31.47
C ASN A 151 22.35 -20.59 -32.03
N ARG A 152 21.32 -21.45 -31.97
CA ARG A 152 21.35 -22.77 -32.57
C ARG A 152 21.29 -22.69 -34.09
N SER A 153 20.40 -21.86 -34.63
CA SER A 153 20.27 -21.64 -36.07
C SER A 153 21.54 -21.01 -36.67
N ILE A 154 22.25 -20.12 -35.96
CA ILE A 154 23.52 -19.53 -36.44
C ILE A 154 24.52 -20.66 -36.68
N LYS A 155 24.63 -21.59 -35.73
CA LYS A 155 25.56 -22.71 -35.80
C LYS A 155 25.23 -23.72 -36.89
N GLU A 156 23.96 -23.86 -37.24
CA GLU A 156 23.48 -24.86 -38.20
C GLU A 156 23.48 -24.31 -39.66
N ASN A 157 23.11 -23.05 -39.87
CA ASN A 157 22.82 -22.51 -41.22
C ASN A 157 23.69 -21.32 -41.65
N ASN A 158 24.54 -20.76 -40.78
CA ASN A 158 25.41 -19.60 -41.08
C ASN A 158 24.71 -18.32 -41.57
N ASP A 159 23.38 -18.27 -41.53
CA ASP A 159 22.56 -17.11 -41.89
C ASP A 159 21.31 -17.06 -41.00
N ILE A 160 20.90 -15.86 -40.58
CA ILE A 160 19.73 -15.61 -39.73
C ILE A 160 19.02 -14.33 -40.11
N GLU A 161 17.71 -14.45 -40.32
CA GLU A 161 16.78 -13.34 -40.22
C GLU A 161 16.17 -13.31 -38.81
N ILE A 162 16.49 -12.28 -38.03
CA ILE A 162 16.06 -12.21 -36.63
C ILE A 162 14.54 -12.03 -36.48
N GLU A 163 13.89 -11.53 -37.53
CA GLU A 163 12.44 -11.35 -37.62
C GLU A 163 11.67 -12.68 -37.55
N ASP A 164 12.29 -13.78 -37.97
CA ASP A 164 11.69 -15.12 -37.89
C ASP A 164 11.53 -15.59 -36.43
N TYR A 165 12.28 -15.00 -35.51
CA TYR A 165 12.33 -15.38 -34.09
C TYR A 165 11.81 -14.29 -33.17
N ILE A 166 11.82 -13.03 -33.61
CA ILE A 166 11.42 -11.86 -32.85
C ILE A 166 10.45 -11.03 -33.69
N GLU A 167 9.16 -11.22 -33.43
CA GLU A 167 8.14 -10.34 -33.97
C GLU A 167 8.06 -9.07 -33.11
N ILE A 168 8.34 -7.89 -33.68
CA ILE A 168 8.06 -6.63 -32.99
C ILE A 168 6.55 -6.36 -33.11
N SER A 169 5.78 -6.66 -32.06
CA SER A 169 4.35 -6.38 -31.97
C SER A 169 4.06 -5.14 -31.10
N ASN A 170 2.82 -4.66 -31.09
CA ASN A 170 2.45 -3.53 -30.21
C ASN A 170 2.58 -3.93 -28.73
N ASP A 171 2.20 -5.15 -28.38
CA ASP A 171 2.34 -5.69 -27.02
C ASP A 171 3.81 -5.71 -26.55
N ILE A 172 4.75 -5.91 -27.48
CA ILE A 172 6.19 -5.91 -27.19
C ILE A 172 6.72 -4.49 -27.01
N ILE A 173 6.21 -3.51 -27.76
CA ILE A 173 6.55 -2.08 -27.58
C ILE A 173 6.02 -1.57 -26.24
N GLU A 174 4.85 -2.01 -25.83
CA GLU A 174 4.30 -1.74 -24.49
C GLU A 174 5.08 -2.42 -23.36
N SER A 175 6.10 -3.22 -23.70
CA SER A 175 6.98 -3.90 -22.77
C SER A 175 8.46 -3.48 -22.94
N PRO A 176 8.84 -2.25 -22.54
CA PRO A 176 10.21 -1.72 -22.68
C PRO A 176 11.30 -2.64 -22.11
N TYR A 177 11.04 -3.32 -21.00
CA TYR A 177 11.97 -4.27 -20.39
C TYR A 177 12.30 -5.45 -21.31
N TYR A 178 11.32 -5.95 -22.06
CA TYR A 178 11.53 -7.05 -23.01
C TYR A 178 12.48 -6.61 -24.14
N ILE A 179 12.30 -5.40 -24.66
CA ILE A 179 13.18 -4.78 -25.67
C ILE A 179 14.59 -4.55 -25.13
N GLU A 180 14.74 -4.10 -23.88
CA GLU A 180 16.04 -3.98 -23.22
C GLU A 180 16.74 -5.35 -23.13
N GLN A 181 16.01 -6.41 -22.76
CA GLN A 181 16.58 -7.77 -22.71
C GLN A 181 16.98 -8.29 -24.09
N ILE A 182 16.20 -8.01 -25.14
CA ILE A 182 16.57 -8.30 -26.53
C ILE A 182 17.88 -7.60 -26.85
N HIS A 183 17.95 -6.28 -26.65
CA HIS A 183 19.14 -5.49 -26.94
C HIS A 183 20.39 -6.02 -26.21
N TYR A 184 20.26 -6.42 -24.94
CA TYR A 184 21.36 -7.04 -24.20
C TYR A 184 21.82 -8.37 -24.79
N LYS A 185 20.91 -9.20 -25.30
CA LYS A 185 21.23 -10.48 -25.93
C LYS A 185 21.74 -10.32 -27.37
N LEU A 186 21.27 -9.32 -28.12
CA LEU A 186 21.78 -8.98 -29.46
C LEU A 186 23.28 -8.70 -29.43
N LYS A 187 23.74 -7.91 -28.46
CA LYS A 187 25.17 -7.61 -28.26
C LYS A 187 26.05 -8.84 -28.05
N LYS A 188 25.47 -10.00 -27.76
CA LYS A 188 26.17 -11.27 -27.56
C LYS A 188 26.20 -12.14 -28.82
N LEU A 189 25.59 -11.72 -29.92
CA LEU A 189 25.54 -12.45 -31.19
C LEU A 189 26.81 -12.30 -32.05
N GLY A 190 27.82 -11.54 -31.61
CA GLY A 190 29.06 -11.35 -32.35
C GLY A 190 28.82 -10.61 -33.67
N ASP A 191 29.27 -11.19 -34.78
CA ASP A 191 29.23 -10.56 -36.11
C ASP A 191 27.81 -10.23 -36.60
N TYR A 192 26.79 -10.98 -36.16
CA TYR A 192 25.38 -10.72 -36.52
C TYR A 192 24.73 -9.63 -35.67
N SER A 193 25.42 -9.08 -34.66
CA SER A 193 24.86 -8.12 -33.70
C SER A 193 24.44 -6.81 -34.37
N GLU A 194 25.27 -6.27 -35.27
CA GLU A 194 25.04 -4.93 -35.85
C GLU A 194 23.85 -4.95 -36.81
N ASP A 195 23.86 -5.89 -37.77
CA ASP A 195 22.78 -6.02 -38.75
C ASP A 195 21.43 -6.30 -38.08
N SER A 196 21.40 -7.22 -37.10
CA SER A 196 20.20 -7.52 -36.32
C SER A 196 19.71 -6.31 -35.52
N PHE A 197 20.63 -5.52 -34.96
CA PHE A 197 20.28 -4.31 -34.23
C PHE A 197 19.68 -3.25 -35.15
N VAL A 198 20.32 -2.97 -36.30
CA VAL A 198 19.83 -2.00 -37.29
C VAL A 198 18.43 -2.38 -37.75
N LYS A 199 18.21 -3.64 -38.15
CA LYS A 199 16.94 -4.12 -38.68
C LYS A 199 15.80 -4.03 -37.65
N LEU A 200 16.05 -4.47 -36.40
CA LEU A 200 15.06 -4.33 -35.32
C LEU A 200 14.81 -2.87 -34.94
N ASN A 201 15.83 -2.01 -34.97
CA ASN A 201 15.67 -0.59 -34.67
C ASN A 201 14.84 0.12 -35.76
N GLU A 202 15.01 -0.24 -37.04
CA GLU A 202 14.17 0.26 -38.13
C GLU A 202 12.70 -0.14 -37.96
N LEU A 203 12.43 -1.38 -37.51
CA LEU A 203 11.08 -1.84 -37.21
C LEU A 203 10.44 -1.04 -36.06
N LEU A 204 11.21 -0.71 -35.03
CA LEU A 204 10.76 0.17 -33.94
C LEU A 204 10.49 1.60 -34.44
N GLN A 205 11.37 2.14 -35.30
CA GLN A 205 11.22 3.49 -35.88
C GLN A 205 9.98 3.60 -36.76
N LYS A 206 9.67 2.56 -37.55
CA LYS A 206 8.41 2.49 -38.32
C LYS A 206 7.16 2.54 -37.44
N ARG A 207 7.29 2.25 -36.15
CA ARG A 207 6.21 2.32 -35.14
C ARG A 207 6.33 3.53 -34.22
N GLY A 208 7.21 4.48 -34.54
CA GLY A 208 7.34 5.75 -33.83
C GLY A 208 8.16 5.68 -32.54
N THR A 209 9.05 4.69 -32.38
CA THR A 209 9.95 4.61 -31.23
C THR A 209 11.35 4.11 -31.62
N SER A 210 12.25 3.92 -30.65
CA SER A 210 13.60 3.39 -30.88
C SER A 210 14.08 2.54 -29.70
N PHE A 211 15.14 1.74 -29.92
CA PHE A 211 15.80 1.05 -28.80
C PHE A 211 16.19 2.01 -27.68
N LYS A 212 16.76 3.17 -28.04
CA LYS A 212 17.22 4.15 -27.05
C LYS A 212 16.09 4.59 -26.12
N GLU A 213 14.96 5.01 -26.68
CA GLU A 213 13.80 5.46 -25.92
C GLU A 213 13.24 4.37 -25.01
N LEU A 214 13.08 3.15 -25.53
CA LEU A 214 12.53 2.03 -24.75
C LEU A 214 13.49 1.55 -23.66
N ILE A 215 14.80 1.58 -23.90
CA ILE A 215 15.80 1.25 -22.88
C ILE A 215 15.80 2.31 -21.78
N GLU A 216 15.79 3.60 -22.14
CA GLU A 216 15.69 4.70 -21.17
C GLU A 216 14.41 4.59 -20.34
N GLN A 217 13.27 4.31 -20.98
CA GLN A 217 12.01 4.06 -20.30
C GLN A 217 12.09 2.86 -19.35
N SER A 218 12.65 1.72 -19.79
CA SER A 218 12.83 0.53 -18.96
C SER A 218 13.66 0.82 -17.71
N HIS A 219 14.79 1.52 -17.87
CA HIS A 219 15.65 1.91 -16.76
C HIS A 219 14.93 2.82 -15.76
N ASN A 220 14.18 3.82 -16.24
CA ASN A 220 13.40 4.71 -15.38
C ASN A 220 12.29 3.96 -14.63
N ASP A 221 11.54 3.09 -15.32
CA ASP A 221 10.49 2.27 -14.72
C ASP A 221 11.05 1.33 -13.65
N MET A 222 12.19 0.70 -13.92
CA MET A 222 12.88 -0.17 -12.95
C MET A 222 13.38 0.62 -11.73
N ALA A 223 14.01 1.78 -11.95
CA ALA A 223 14.50 2.61 -10.86
C ALA A 223 13.35 3.09 -9.96
N ASN A 224 12.26 3.55 -10.56
CA ASN A 224 11.08 4.00 -9.84
C ASN A 224 10.41 2.85 -9.07
N ASP A 225 10.17 1.71 -9.72
CA ASP A 225 9.55 0.57 -9.02
C ASP A 225 10.44 0.04 -7.88
N ASN A 226 11.77 -0.01 -8.06
CA ASN A 226 12.71 -0.39 -7.00
C ASN A 226 12.62 0.56 -5.81
N PHE A 227 12.57 1.87 -6.08
CA PHE A 227 12.41 2.90 -5.04
C PHE A 227 11.11 2.74 -4.26
N ILE A 228 9.98 2.53 -4.95
CA ILE A 228 8.67 2.34 -4.31
C ILE A 228 8.66 1.06 -3.45
N ILE A 229 9.24 -0.06 -3.91
CA ILE A 229 9.34 -1.27 -3.10
C ILE A 229 10.10 -0.98 -1.80
N ILE A 230 11.27 -0.33 -1.88
CA ILE A 230 12.08 0.02 -0.70
C ILE A 230 11.26 0.88 0.27
N ASN A 231 10.55 1.88 -0.26
CA ASN A 231 9.66 2.73 0.54
C ASN A 231 8.57 1.93 1.22
N ILE A 232 7.89 1.02 0.53
CA ILE A 232 6.82 0.21 1.10
C ILE A 232 7.33 -0.62 2.29
N PHE A 233 8.45 -1.32 2.14
CA PHE A 233 9.01 -2.14 3.21
C PHE A 233 9.44 -1.28 4.41
N ASN A 234 10.07 -0.14 4.17
CA ASN A 234 10.43 0.80 5.24
C ASN A 234 9.20 1.36 5.95
N SER A 235 8.15 1.69 5.18
CA SER A 235 6.86 2.16 5.68
C SER A 235 6.14 1.10 6.52
N LEU A 236 6.15 -0.17 6.09
CA LEU A 236 5.61 -1.29 6.87
C LEU A 236 6.35 -1.48 8.19
N LYS A 237 7.68 -1.31 8.22
CA LYS A 237 8.46 -1.33 9.46
C LYS A 237 8.17 -0.11 10.35
N LYS A 238 7.96 1.06 9.75
CA LYS A 238 7.71 2.32 10.46
C LYS A 238 6.31 2.37 11.08
N ILE A 239 5.28 1.92 10.37
CA ILE A 239 3.88 2.03 10.83
C ILE A 239 3.59 1.25 12.11
N VAL A 240 4.32 0.15 12.35
CA VAL A 240 4.18 -0.66 13.58
C VAL A 240 4.55 0.12 14.84
N LYS A 241 5.36 1.18 14.72
CA LYS A 241 5.77 2.02 15.85
C LYS A 241 4.68 2.97 16.33
N TYR A 242 3.61 3.16 15.56
CA TYR A 242 2.52 4.04 15.93
C TYR A 242 1.39 3.24 16.56
N GLU A 243 1.00 3.64 17.76
CA GLU A 243 -0.15 3.11 18.48
C GLU A 243 -1.45 3.78 18.02
N ILE A 244 -2.59 3.13 18.26
CA ILE A 244 -3.89 3.66 17.83
C ILE A 244 -4.25 4.96 18.57
N GLU A 245 -3.76 5.13 19.79
CA GLU A 245 -3.86 6.32 20.63
C GLU A 245 -3.28 7.55 19.92
N TYR A 246 -2.17 7.37 19.22
CA TYR A 246 -1.54 8.44 18.43
C TYR A 246 -2.46 8.88 17.29
N LEU A 247 -3.18 7.96 16.65
CA LEU A 247 -4.12 8.30 15.59
C LEU A 247 -5.35 9.03 16.12
N TYR A 248 -5.89 8.62 17.28
CA TYR A 248 -7.01 9.34 17.89
C TYR A 248 -6.64 10.79 18.18
N LYS A 249 -5.48 11.02 18.83
CA LYS A 249 -5.01 12.36 19.19
C LYS A 249 -4.87 13.28 17.97
N ASN A 250 -4.43 12.74 16.83
CA ASN A 250 -4.11 13.55 15.66
C ASN A 250 -5.20 13.65 14.59
N ILE A 251 -6.09 12.66 14.46
CA ILE A 251 -7.09 12.61 13.39
C ILE A 251 -8.52 12.82 13.90
N SER A 252 -8.80 12.46 15.16
CA SER A 252 -10.16 12.53 15.70
C SER A 252 -10.53 13.96 16.07
N PHE A 253 -11.42 14.57 15.29
CA PHE A 253 -12.02 15.85 15.66
C PHE A 253 -12.84 15.74 16.95
N THR A 254 -13.43 14.57 17.23
CA THR A 254 -14.12 14.28 18.48
C THR A 254 -13.17 14.27 19.67
N GLU A 255 -11.97 13.69 19.53
CA GLU A 255 -10.95 13.71 20.59
C GLU A 255 -10.43 15.14 20.82
N GLN A 256 -10.19 15.89 19.74
CA GLN A 256 -9.77 17.28 19.83
C GLN A 256 -10.80 18.18 20.53
N LEU A 257 -12.10 17.88 20.38
CA LEU A 257 -13.14 18.57 21.16
C LEU A 257 -13.02 18.25 22.64
N LEU A 258 -12.90 16.97 23.01
CA LEU A 258 -12.79 16.56 24.41
C LEU A 258 -11.59 17.16 25.12
N VAL A 259 -10.45 17.25 24.43
CA VAL A 259 -9.22 17.89 24.94
C VAL A 259 -9.43 19.40 25.19
N LYS A 260 -10.31 20.05 24.43
CA LYS A 260 -10.60 21.49 24.55
C LYS A 260 -11.69 21.82 25.58
N GLU A 261 -12.18 20.83 26.32
CA GLU A 261 -13.10 21.02 27.44
C GLU A 261 -12.57 22.08 28.41
N LYS A 262 -13.44 23.00 28.87
CA LYS A 262 -13.05 24.11 29.76
C LYS A 262 -12.52 23.64 31.11
N ALA A 263 -13.07 22.56 31.66
CA ALA A 263 -12.60 22.00 32.93
C ALA A 263 -11.22 21.32 32.82
N GLY A 264 -10.70 21.05 31.61
CA GLY A 264 -9.33 20.57 31.38
C GLY A 264 -9.04 19.14 31.84
N ILE A 265 -9.98 18.47 32.52
CA ILE A 265 -9.73 17.17 33.16
C ILE A 265 -9.51 16.06 32.12
N TYR A 266 -10.21 16.10 30.98
CA TYR A 266 -10.07 15.07 29.95
C TYR A 266 -8.65 14.98 29.39
N ASP A 267 -7.97 16.11 29.17
CA ASP A 267 -6.63 16.13 28.58
C ASP A 267 -5.61 15.42 29.48
N GLU A 268 -5.69 15.65 30.79
CA GLU A 268 -4.82 15.08 31.81
C GLU A 268 -5.05 13.58 32.06
N MET A 269 -6.11 12.98 31.50
CA MET A 269 -6.41 11.56 31.71
C MET A 269 -5.42 10.62 31.02
N TYR A 270 -5.12 9.51 31.69
CA TYR A 270 -4.45 8.35 31.09
C TYR A 270 -5.28 7.76 29.94
N ASP A 271 -4.60 7.22 28.92
CA ASP A 271 -5.23 6.70 27.70
C ASP A 271 -6.25 5.55 27.99
N VAL A 272 -6.03 4.76 29.04
CA VAL A 272 -6.98 3.72 29.50
C VAL A 272 -8.33 4.32 29.89
N ASN A 273 -8.32 5.44 30.61
CA ASN A 273 -9.56 6.12 31.02
C ASN A 273 -10.25 6.74 29.81
N LYS A 274 -9.49 7.32 28.87
CA LYS A 274 -10.03 7.88 27.62
C LYS A 274 -10.78 6.83 26.79
N MET A 275 -10.37 5.55 26.84
CA MET A 275 -11.08 4.46 26.16
C MET A 275 -12.54 4.32 26.62
N GLU A 276 -12.81 4.43 27.93
CA GLU A 276 -14.19 4.34 28.45
C GLU A 276 -15.08 5.46 27.91
N TYR A 277 -14.53 6.67 27.80
CA TYR A 277 -15.23 7.83 27.23
C TYR A 277 -15.57 7.59 25.76
N ARG A 278 -14.60 7.11 24.96
CA ARG A 278 -14.82 6.79 23.53
C ARG A 278 -15.95 5.78 23.36
N VAL A 279 -15.94 4.70 24.16
CA VAL A 279 -17.00 3.68 24.13
C VAL A 279 -18.37 4.28 24.49
N GLN A 280 -18.43 5.09 25.54
CA GLN A 280 -19.67 5.70 26.01
C GLN A 280 -20.23 6.72 25.00
N ILE A 281 -19.37 7.55 24.40
CA ILE A 281 -19.69 8.49 23.33
C ILE A 281 -20.26 7.75 22.13
N THR A 282 -19.55 6.73 21.63
CA THR A 282 -20.05 5.98 20.47
C THR A 282 -21.41 5.33 20.76
N LYS A 283 -21.59 4.76 21.95
CA LYS A 283 -22.87 4.15 22.33
C LYS A 283 -24.02 5.17 22.32
N ASN A 284 -23.80 6.34 22.91
CA ASN A 284 -24.82 7.37 23.02
C ASN A 284 -25.12 8.04 21.67
N ALA A 285 -24.09 8.39 20.89
CA ALA A 285 -24.23 8.96 19.56
C ALA A 285 -25.04 8.04 18.63
N ARG A 286 -24.79 6.73 18.69
CA ARG A 286 -25.56 5.72 17.95
C ARG A 286 -27.02 5.64 18.38
N ALA A 287 -27.28 5.65 19.68
CA ALA A 287 -28.66 5.62 20.21
C ALA A 287 -29.48 6.82 19.71
N LEU A 288 -28.82 7.98 19.57
CA LEU A 288 -29.41 9.23 19.09
C LEU A 288 -29.33 9.40 17.56
N LYS A 289 -28.75 8.43 16.82
CA LYS A 289 -28.57 8.46 15.36
C LYS A 289 -27.85 9.71 14.83
N MET A 290 -26.85 10.19 15.55
CA MET A 290 -26.01 11.33 15.17
C MET A 290 -24.53 10.96 15.13
N SER A 291 -23.69 11.86 14.61
CA SER A 291 -22.24 11.64 14.60
C SER A 291 -21.65 11.71 16.01
N GLU A 292 -20.52 11.05 16.23
CA GLU A 292 -19.80 11.13 17.51
C GLU A 292 -19.32 12.56 17.80
N TYR A 293 -18.96 13.30 16.76
CA TYR A 293 -18.58 14.70 16.84
C TYR A 293 -19.75 15.58 17.30
N ASP A 294 -20.92 15.49 16.66
CA ASP A 294 -22.09 16.33 16.99
C ASP A 294 -22.62 16.04 18.39
N TYR A 295 -22.65 14.76 18.77
CA TYR A 295 -23.00 14.34 20.12
C TYR A 295 -22.04 14.94 21.14
N THR A 296 -20.73 14.78 20.92
CA THR A 296 -19.71 15.26 21.85
C THR A 296 -19.71 16.78 21.97
N SER A 297 -19.86 17.49 20.85
CA SER A 297 -20.00 18.95 20.81
C SER A 297 -21.17 19.42 21.68
N SER A 298 -22.33 18.76 21.56
CA SER A 298 -23.52 19.06 22.36
C SER A 298 -23.29 18.84 23.86
N VAL A 299 -22.64 17.73 24.23
CA VAL A 299 -22.35 17.38 25.63
C VAL A 299 -21.32 18.33 26.24
N ILE A 300 -20.26 18.68 25.50
CA ILE A 300 -19.23 19.63 25.96
C ILE A 300 -19.82 21.01 26.15
N THR A 301 -20.68 21.48 25.23
CA THR A 301 -21.33 22.79 25.37
C THR A 301 -22.10 22.89 26.70
N LEU A 302 -22.90 21.86 27.02
CA LEU A 302 -23.61 21.77 28.31
C LEU A 302 -22.66 21.69 29.52
N ALA A 303 -21.56 20.96 29.39
CA ALA A 303 -20.58 20.80 30.46
C ALA A 303 -19.86 22.13 30.74
N ASP A 304 -19.44 22.84 29.70
CA ASP A 304 -18.74 24.11 29.76
C ASP A 304 -19.62 25.25 30.30
N GLU A 305 -20.89 25.31 29.90
CA GLU A 305 -21.89 26.24 30.45
C GLU A 305 -22.06 26.08 31.97
N ASN A 306 -21.98 24.85 32.46
CA ASN A 306 -22.10 24.52 33.87
C ASN A 306 -20.74 24.48 34.61
N ASN A 307 -19.63 24.77 33.93
CA ASN A 307 -18.25 24.61 34.44
C ASN A 307 -18.00 23.22 35.06
N LYS A 308 -18.48 22.16 34.41
CA LYS A 308 -18.33 20.77 34.84
C LYS A 308 -17.55 19.98 33.82
N HIS A 309 -16.93 18.89 34.29
CA HIS A 309 -16.27 17.92 33.42
C HIS A 309 -17.29 17.15 32.54
N VAL A 310 -16.93 16.86 31.28
CA VAL A 310 -17.79 16.14 30.32
C VAL A 310 -18.21 14.76 30.84
N GLY A 311 -17.37 14.12 31.65
CA GLY A 311 -17.65 12.80 32.24
C GLY A 311 -18.94 12.73 33.06
N TRP A 312 -19.34 13.83 33.73
CA TRP A 312 -20.58 13.88 34.50
C TRP A 312 -21.85 13.77 33.65
N TYR A 313 -21.75 14.08 32.36
CA TYR A 313 -22.85 13.99 31.40
C TYR A 313 -22.80 12.70 30.58
N LEU A 314 -21.62 12.10 30.42
CA LEU A 314 -21.42 10.84 29.71
C LEU A 314 -21.77 9.62 30.57
N PHE A 315 -21.37 9.65 31.85
CA PHE A 315 -21.55 8.55 32.78
C PHE A 315 -22.68 8.88 33.76
N LYS A 316 -23.64 7.96 33.93
CA LYS A 316 -24.64 8.09 34.99
C LYS A 316 -23.92 8.03 36.34
N SER A 317 -24.21 8.98 37.23
CA SER A 317 -23.73 8.90 38.62
C SER A 317 -24.06 7.52 39.20
N PRO A 318 -23.11 6.87 39.91
CA PRO A 318 -23.40 5.61 40.57
C PRO A 318 -24.60 5.80 41.49
N ASN A 319 -25.64 4.98 41.30
CA ASN A 319 -26.78 4.93 42.21
C ASN A 319 -26.32 4.29 43.52
N TYR A 320 -25.69 5.07 44.42
CA TYR A 320 -25.28 4.61 45.75
C TYR A 320 -26.46 4.17 46.63
N LYS A 321 -27.72 4.37 46.19
CA LYS A 321 -28.94 4.00 46.92
C LYS A 321 -29.38 2.52 46.80
N ARG A 322 -28.57 1.61 46.25
CA ARG A 322 -28.89 0.16 46.17
C ARG A 322 -27.87 -0.77 46.83
N ARG A 323 -27.12 -0.25 47.81
CA ARG A 323 -26.37 -1.05 48.78
C ARG A 323 -26.60 -0.46 50.17
N ALA A 324 -27.81 -0.66 50.68
CA ALA A 324 -28.15 -0.51 52.09
C ALA A 324 -28.94 -1.77 52.47
#